data_AF-A0A7K1FXK0-F1
#
_entry.id   AF-A0A7K1FXK0-F1
#
_cell.length_a   1.000
_cell.length_b   1.000
_cell.length_c   1.000
_cell.angle_alpha   90.00
_cell.angle_beta   90.00
_cell.angle_gamma   90.00
#
_symmetry.space_group_name_H-M   'P 1'
#
loop_
_entity.id
_entity.type
_entity.pdbx_description
1 polymer ?
#
loop_
_entity_poly.entity_id
_entity_poly.type
_entity_poly.pdbx_seq_one_letter_code
_entity_poly.pdbx_strand_id
1 'polypeptide(L)'
;MKISKIALFIILIFIILPLNCYSQKLNVIKLDSLFNEFKKNSFYASIYPAKKELENYQIAVIPKLIKLLSDTTFVKLKGTADLIYPGTTTYYGHGHYIPYNMDWISIRSGWLLEDLTFQDFGYKNSEVNDETLMKLMKENYYDYINNGTYELDWKNKTSQQKNIEYKKILFKKTEKWWKENRKKWNRISAIKEALKSNNENRLSNVFQYLRFGNSKCDNLTKEIYLKEIEPLILVLKEANTYPEIQEQIKLILSDSVNSKILDNKI
;
A
#
# COMPACT_ATOMS: atom_id res chain seq x y z
N MET A 1 -39.83 34.87 -25.43
CA MET A 1 -40.05 33.41 -25.34
C MET A 1 -39.76 32.96 -23.91
N LYS A 2 -40.76 32.58 -23.11
CA LYS A 2 -40.54 32.10 -21.74
C LYS A 2 -40.20 30.61 -21.80
N ILE A 3 -38.93 30.25 -21.60
CA ILE A 3 -38.52 28.86 -21.42
C ILE A 3 -39.14 28.38 -20.10
N SER A 4 -39.96 27.34 -20.15
CA SER A 4 -40.57 26.78 -18.94
C SER A 4 -39.49 26.20 -18.03
N LYS A 5 -39.70 26.26 -16.71
CA LYS A 5 -38.76 25.68 -15.72
C LYS A 5 -38.47 24.19 -15.98
N ILE A 6 -39.41 23.47 -16.58
CA ILE A 6 -39.29 22.05 -16.96
C ILE A 6 -38.33 21.90 -18.16
N ALA A 7 -38.42 22.77 -19.16
CA ALA A 7 -37.50 22.76 -20.30
C ALA A 7 -36.06 23.10 -19.87
N LEU A 8 -35.88 24.04 -18.92
CA LEU A 8 -34.58 24.36 -18.35
C LEU A 8 -33.98 23.15 -17.58
N PHE A 9 -34.80 22.42 -16.83
CA PHE A 9 -34.37 21.23 -16.08
C PHE A 9 -33.96 20.07 -16.99
N ILE A 10 -34.70 19.83 -18.08
CA ILE A 10 -34.37 18.80 -19.07
C ILE A 10 -33.07 19.12 -19.81
N ILE A 11 -32.85 20.39 -20.18
CA ILE A 11 -31.59 20.84 -20.80
C ILE A 11 -30.41 20.66 -19.83
N LEU A 12 -30.60 20.98 -18.54
CA LEU A 12 -29.55 20.78 -17.52
C LEU A 12 -29.16 19.30 -17.39
N ILE A 13 -30.15 18.39 -17.38
CA ILE A 13 -29.94 16.94 -17.34
C ILE A 13 -29.19 16.46 -18.59
N PHE A 14 -29.57 16.95 -19.78
CA PHE A 14 -28.91 16.59 -21.04
C PHE A 14 -27.48 17.11 -21.18
N ILE A 15 -27.11 18.18 -20.47
CA ILE A 15 -25.72 18.69 -20.46
C ILE A 15 -24.88 17.96 -19.39
N ILE A 16 -25.45 17.66 -18.21
CA ILE A 16 -24.71 17.04 -17.09
C ILE A 16 -24.41 15.55 -17.34
N LEU A 17 -25.32 14.80 -17.97
CA LEU A 17 -25.14 13.37 -18.25
C LEU A 17 -23.92 13.06 -19.16
N PRO A 18 -23.71 13.73 -20.31
CA PRO A 18 -22.55 13.45 -21.16
C PRO A 18 -21.22 13.90 -20.54
N LEU A 19 -21.20 14.98 -19.74
CA LEU A 19 -20.00 15.44 -19.02
C LEU A 19 -19.54 14.42 -17.97
N ASN A 20 -20.48 13.81 -17.25
CA ASN A 20 -20.16 12.74 -16.29
C ASN A 20 -19.62 11.48 -16.99
N CYS A 21 -20.17 11.11 -18.15
CA CYS A 21 -19.69 9.96 -18.92
C CYS A 21 -18.27 10.18 -19.44
N TYR A 22 -17.95 11.39 -19.92
CA TYR A 22 -16.62 11.72 -20.41
C TYR A 22 -15.55 11.72 -19.30
N SER A 23 -15.87 12.29 -18.13
CA SER A 23 -14.99 12.26 -16.95
C SER A 23 -14.70 10.83 -16.47
N GLN A 24 -15.72 9.97 -16.43
CA GLN A 24 -15.56 8.55 -16.09
C GLN A 24 -14.64 7.84 -17.08
N LYS A 25 -14.80 8.07 -18.39
CA LYS A 25 -13.95 7.46 -19.43
C LYS A 25 -12.48 7.89 -19.31
N LEU A 26 -12.21 9.18 -19.08
CA LEU A 26 -10.85 9.68 -18.85
C LEU A 26 -10.20 9.05 -17.62
N ASN A 27 -10.93 8.92 -16.52
CA ASN A 27 -10.44 8.28 -15.30
C ASN A 27 -10.10 6.80 -15.52
N VAL A 28 -10.90 6.07 -16.29
CA VAL A 28 -10.60 4.67 -16.65
C VAL A 28 -9.31 4.57 -17.46
N ILE A 29 -9.12 5.42 -18.47
CA ILE A 29 -7.90 5.45 -19.30
C ILE A 29 -6.67 5.74 -18.43
N LYS A 30 -6.74 6.75 -17.56
CA LYS A 30 -5.63 7.08 -16.65
C LYS A 30 -5.33 5.92 -15.70
N LEU A 31 -6.36 5.27 -15.17
CA LEU A 31 -6.20 4.12 -14.27
C LEU A 31 -5.52 2.94 -14.96
N ASP A 32 -5.91 2.61 -16.19
CA ASP A 32 -5.29 1.54 -16.97
C ASP A 32 -3.83 1.85 -17.30
N SER A 33 -3.52 3.10 -17.64
CA SER A 33 -2.14 3.57 -17.82
C SER A 33 -1.29 3.35 -16.57
N LEU A 34 -1.82 3.68 -15.39
CA LEU A 34 -1.10 3.48 -14.13
C LEU A 34 -0.85 2.01 -13.83
N PHE A 35 -1.82 1.12 -14.07
CA PHE A 35 -1.60 -0.32 -13.93
C PHE A 35 -0.57 -0.86 -14.93
N ASN A 36 -0.47 -0.28 -16.12
CA ASN A 36 0.58 -0.65 -17.07
C ASN A 36 1.97 -0.22 -16.58
N GLU A 37 2.13 1.00 -16.05
CA GLU A 37 3.39 1.43 -15.42
C GLU A 37 3.75 0.54 -14.21
N PHE A 38 2.76 0.19 -13.39
CA PHE A 38 2.95 -0.65 -12.19
C PHE A 38 3.48 -2.06 -12.49
N LYS A 39 3.26 -2.56 -13.72
CA LYS A 39 3.75 -3.86 -14.20
C LYS A 39 5.14 -3.82 -14.85
N LYS A 40 5.72 -2.63 -15.08
CA LYS A 40 7.06 -2.50 -15.69
C LYS A 40 8.17 -2.99 -14.76
N ASN A 41 9.43 -2.91 -15.19
CA ASN A 41 10.59 -3.37 -14.42
C ASN A 41 11.35 -2.25 -13.68
N SER A 42 11.08 -0.96 -13.96
CA SER A 42 11.78 0.14 -13.28
C SER A 42 11.09 0.53 -11.99
N PHE A 43 11.73 0.27 -10.84
CA PHE A 43 11.11 0.52 -9.54
C PHE A 43 10.86 2.01 -9.31
N TYR A 44 11.91 2.84 -9.35
CA TYR A 44 11.80 4.26 -9.06
C TYR A 44 11.17 5.09 -10.19
N ALA A 45 11.31 4.68 -11.46
CA ALA A 45 10.79 5.46 -12.58
C ALA A 45 9.34 5.11 -12.96
N SER A 46 8.88 3.88 -12.69
CA SER A 46 7.55 3.42 -13.11
C SER A 46 6.71 2.92 -11.95
N ILE A 47 7.19 1.91 -11.21
CA ILE A 47 6.37 1.18 -10.24
C ILE A 47 5.98 2.07 -9.05
N TYR A 48 6.96 2.73 -8.43
CA TYR A 48 6.75 3.55 -7.24
C TYR A 48 5.90 4.80 -7.53
N PRO A 49 6.13 5.57 -8.61
CA PRO A 49 5.23 6.65 -9.01
C PRO A 49 3.80 6.16 -9.30
N ALA A 50 3.67 5.05 -10.04
CA ALA A 50 2.36 4.46 -10.33
C ALA A 50 1.63 4.03 -9.05
N LYS A 51 2.33 3.41 -8.10
CA LYS A 51 1.78 3.07 -6.79
C LYS A 51 1.21 4.29 -6.07
N LYS A 52 2.03 5.34 -5.91
CA LYS A 52 1.62 6.56 -5.19
C LYS A 52 0.35 7.16 -5.79
N GLU A 53 0.25 7.17 -7.11
CA GLU A 53 -0.92 7.69 -7.80
C GLU A 53 -2.13 6.73 -7.71
N LEU A 54 -1.93 5.42 -7.80
CA LEU A 54 -2.99 4.42 -7.64
C LEU A 54 -3.64 4.48 -6.25
N GLU A 55 -2.87 4.73 -5.19
CA GLU A 55 -3.42 4.89 -3.83
C GLU A 55 -4.48 6.00 -3.73
N ASN A 56 -4.33 7.07 -4.52
CA ASN A 56 -5.27 8.20 -4.52
C ASN A 56 -6.67 7.82 -5.06
N TYR A 57 -6.80 6.69 -5.76
CA TYR A 57 -8.09 6.17 -6.24
C TYR A 57 -8.83 5.32 -5.20
N GLN A 58 -8.18 5.00 -4.07
CA GLN A 58 -8.76 4.30 -2.91
C GLN A 58 -9.64 3.08 -3.28
N ILE A 59 -10.93 3.13 -2.98
CA ILE A 59 -11.83 1.98 -3.19
C ILE A 59 -11.86 1.52 -4.66
N ALA A 60 -11.66 2.44 -5.61
CA ALA A 60 -11.76 2.16 -7.03
C ALA A 60 -10.62 1.28 -7.56
N VAL A 61 -9.44 1.28 -6.93
CA VAL A 61 -8.31 0.42 -7.35
C VAL A 61 -8.40 -1.01 -6.81
N ILE A 62 -9.09 -1.23 -5.68
CA ILE A 62 -9.10 -2.52 -4.99
C ILE A 62 -9.55 -3.68 -5.91
N PRO A 63 -10.67 -3.58 -6.66
CA PRO A 63 -11.08 -4.68 -7.56
C PRO A 63 -10.04 -5.00 -8.65
N LYS A 64 -9.36 -3.97 -9.19
CA LYS A 64 -8.32 -4.16 -10.21
C LYS A 64 -7.08 -4.81 -9.60
N LEU A 65 -6.64 -4.37 -8.42
CA LEU A 65 -5.52 -4.99 -7.70
C LEU A 65 -5.81 -6.46 -7.37
N ILE A 66 -7.03 -6.78 -6.89
CA ILE A 66 -7.42 -8.17 -6.63
C ILE A 66 -7.36 -9.02 -7.89
N LYS A 67 -7.74 -8.48 -9.06
CA LYS A 67 -7.57 -9.19 -10.33
C LYS A 67 -6.09 -9.47 -10.62
N LEU A 68 -5.20 -8.50 -10.39
CA LEU A 68 -3.75 -8.66 -10.58
C LEU A 68 -3.12 -9.70 -9.63
N LEU A 69 -3.75 -10.06 -8.51
CA LEU A 69 -3.22 -11.11 -7.62
C LEU A 69 -3.13 -12.49 -8.30
N SER A 70 -3.92 -12.71 -9.35
CA SER A 70 -3.86 -13.92 -10.19
C SER A 70 -2.76 -13.89 -11.26
N ASP A 71 -2.09 -12.76 -11.45
CA ASP A 71 -1.04 -12.58 -12.46
C ASP A 71 0.28 -13.21 -11.97
N THR A 72 0.63 -14.36 -12.54
CA THR A 72 1.85 -15.10 -12.21
C THR A 72 3.08 -14.60 -13.00
N THR A 73 3.04 -13.44 -13.65
CA THR A 73 4.18 -12.92 -14.41
C THR A 73 5.32 -12.53 -13.47
N PHE A 74 6.53 -12.97 -13.81
CA PHE A 74 7.79 -12.56 -13.18
C PHE A 74 8.47 -11.50 -14.04
N VAL A 75 8.75 -10.34 -13.45
CA VAL A 75 9.40 -9.19 -14.09
C VAL A 75 10.52 -8.71 -13.18
N LYS A 76 11.76 -9.14 -13.46
CA LYS A 76 12.92 -8.75 -12.67
C LYS A 76 13.06 -7.23 -12.61
N LEU A 77 13.11 -6.67 -11.41
CA LEU A 77 13.30 -5.24 -11.22
C LEU A 77 14.68 -4.78 -11.72
N LYS A 78 14.70 -3.55 -12.26
CA LYS A 78 15.89 -2.82 -12.68
C LYS A 78 15.98 -1.50 -11.91
N GLY A 79 17.20 -0.99 -11.76
CA GLY A 79 17.46 0.26 -11.04
C GLY A 79 17.16 0.15 -9.54
N THR A 80 17.51 -0.98 -8.92
CA THR A 80 17.21 -1.31 -7.52
C THR A 80 18.37 -1.05 -6.57
N ALA A 81 19.33 -0.19 -6.93
CA ALA A 81 20.54 0.03 -6.12
C ALA A 81 20.21 0.44 -4.68
N ASP A 82 19.20 1.29 -4.51
CA ASP A 82 18.73 1.75 -3.20
C ASP A 82 17.52 0.95 -2.69
N LEU A 83 17.26 -0.26 -3.19
CA LEU A 83 16.10 -1.07 -2.80
C LEU A 83 16.56 -2.39 -2.17
N ILE A 84 16.09 -2.63 -0.96
CA ILE A 84 16.37 -3.86 -0.19
C ILE A 84 15.09 -4.69 -0.19
N TYR A 85 15.04 -5.77 -0.97
CA TYR A 85 13.90 -6.68 -1.04
C TYR A 85 14.39 -8.12 -1.31
N PRO A 86 13.54 -9.16 -1.19
CA PRO A 86 13.94 -10.55 -1.42
C PRO A 86 14.58 -10.85 -2.79
N GLY A 87 14.44 -9.98 -3.79
CA GLY A 87 15.10 -10.10 -5.09
C GLY A 87 16.41 -9.31 -5.21
N THR A 88 16.82 -8.57 -4.19
CA THR A 88 18.09 -7.82 -4.17
C THR A 88 19.26 -8.80 -4.11
N THR A 89 20.25 -8.59 -4.99
CA THR A 89 21.48 -9.40 -5.06
C THR A 89 22.68 -8.67 -4.46
N THR A 90 22.61 -7.35 -4.27
CA THR A 90 23.72 -6.50 -3.82
C THR A 90 23.21 -5.48 -2.82
N TYR A 91 23.88 -5.35 -1.68
CA TYR A 91 23.58 -4.33 -0.67
C TYR A 91 24.66 -3.26 -0.61
N TYR A 92 24.26 -1.99 -0.55
CA TYR A 92 25.15 -0.82 -0.61
C TYR A 92 25.26 -0.08 0.74
N GLY A 93 24.85 -0.69 1.86
CA GLY A 93 24.93 -0.05 3.19
C GLY A 93 23.72 0.80 3.59
N HIS A 94 22.81 1.08 2.65
CA HIS A 94 21.56 1.80 2.85
C HIS A 94 20.51 1.34 1.84
N GLY A 95 19.25 1.74 2.05
CA GLY A 95 18.19 1.54 1.06
C GLY A 95 16.79 1.56 1.63
N HIS A 96 15.83 1.72 0.72
CA HIS A 96 14.41 1.54 0.99
C HIS A 96 14.13 0.04 1.14
N TYR A 97 13.73 -0.36 2.35
CA TYR A 97 13.36 -1.73 2.64
C TYR A 97 11.93 -2.04 2.22
N ILE A 98 11.76 -3.08 1.39
CA ILE A 98 10.46 -3.59 0.96
C ILE A 98 10.45 -5.11 1.15
N PRO A 99 9.80 -5.62 2.20
CA PRO A 99 9.74 -7.05 2.53
C PRO A 99 8.76 -7.82 1.63
N TYR A 100 8.73 -7.52 0.33
CA TYR A 100 7.84 -8.14 -0.65
C TYR A 100 8.69 -8.62 -1.82
N ASN A 101 8.43 -9.82 -2.34
CA ASN A 101 9.11 -10.28 -3.55
C ASN A 101 8.56 -9.54 -4.78
N MET A 102 9.05 -8.31 -4.94
CA MET A 102 8.62 -7.33 -5.93
C MET A 102 8.91 -7.75 -7.37
N ASP A 103 9.60 -8.86 -7.64
CA ASP A 103 9.75 -9.35 -9.00
C ASP A 103 8.46 -10.01 -9.53
N TRP A 104 7.51 -10.38 -8.68
CA TRP A 104 6.23 -10.96 -9.09
C TRP A 104 5.10 -9.93 -9.11
N ILE A 105 4.37 -9.84 -10.23
CA ILE A 105 3.26 -8.89 -10.38
C ILE A 105 2.17 -9.11 -9.32
N SER A 106 1.80 -10.37 -9.04
CA SER A 106 0.86 -10.70 -7.97
C SER A 106 1.27 -10.14 -6.60
N ILE A 107 2.57 -10.19 -6.28
CA ILE A 107 3.10 -9.74 -4.99
C ILE A 107 3.12 -8.23 -4.91
N ARG A 108 3.47 -7.51 -6.00
CA ARG A 108 3.34 -6.05 -6.06
C ARG A 108 1.92 -5.59 -5.79
N SER A 109 0.95 -6.29 -6.38
CA SER A 109 -0.46 -6.00 -6.16
C SER A 109 -0.86 -6.26 -4.70
N GLY A 110 -0.38 -7.37 -4.11
CA GLY A 110 -0.53 -7.66 -2.69
C GLY A 110 0.03 -6.57 -1.79
N TRP A 111 1.25 -6.09 -2.07
CA TRP A 111 1.88 -4.98 -1.35
C TRP A 111 1.02 -3.72 -1.34
N LEU A 112 0.56 -3.27 -2.52
CA LEU A 112 -0.31 -2.09 -2.60
C LEU A 112 -1.68 -2.32 -1.94
N LEU A 113 -2.24 -3.53 -2.01
CA LEU A 113 -3.48 -3.86 -1.30
C LEU A 113 -3.31 -3.77 0.22
N GLU A 114 -2.25 -4.36 0.77
CA GLU A 114 -1.99 -4.33 2.21
C GLU A 114 -1.73 -2.91 2.73
N ASP A 115 -1.00 -2.10 1.96
CA ASP A 115 -0.76 -0.67 2.26
C ASP A 115 -2.06 0.15 2.20
N LEU A 116 -2.95 -0.16 1.26
CA LEU A 116 -4.19 0.60 1.07
C LEU A 116 -5.27 0.22 2.08
N THR A 117 -5.39 -1.07 2.39
CA THR A 117 -6.46 -1.60 3.25
C THR A 117 -6.03 -1.83 4.69
N PHE A 118 -4.75 -1.68 5.02
CA PHE A 118 -4.19 -1.98 6.35
C PHE A 118 -4.51 -3.39 6.83
N GLN A 119 -4.62 -4.33 5.87
CA GLN A 119 -4.85 -5.73 6.15
C GLN A 119 -3.53 -6.47 6.01
N ASP A 120 -3.40 -7.57 6.75
CA ASP A 120 -2.33 -8.53 6.58
C ASP A 120 -2.89 -9.74 5.82
N PHE A 121 -2.76 -9.70 4.50
CA PHE A 121 -3.19 -10.80 3.65
C PHE A 121 -2.17 -11.93 3.65
N GLY A 122 -0.90 -11.62 3.93
CA GLY A 122 0.23 -12.55 3.99
C GLY A 122 1.15 -12.45 2.76
N TYR A 123 1.11 -11.33 2.04
CA TYR A 123 1.99 -11.12 0.88
C TYR A 123 3.39 -10.64 1.26
N LYS A 124 3.53 -10.06 2.44
CA LYS A 124 4.83 -9.73 3.05
C LYS A 124 5.62 -11.02 3.26
N ASN A 125 6.84 -11.07 2.74
CA ASN A 125 7.74 -12.20 2.90
C ASN A 125 8.26 -12.24 4.35
N SER A 126 8.02 -13.34 5.05
CA SER A 126 8.53 -13.58 6.40
C SER A 126 10.01 -13.99 6.43
N GLU A 127 10.60 -14.35 5.29
CA GLU A 127 12.00 -14.79 5.18
C GLU A 127 13.01 -13.63 5.20
N VAL A 128 12.54 -12.39 4.99
CA VAL A 128 13.34 -11.18 5.13
C VAL A 128 12.66 -10.33 6.20
N ASN A 129 13.29 -10.22 7.36
CA ASN A 129 12.87 -9.38 8.47
C ASN A 129 14.07 -8.61 9.02
N ASP A 130 13.83 -7.63 9.88
CA ASP A 130 14.88 -6.74 10.39
C ASP A 130 15.98 -7.50 11.14
N GLU A 131 15.62 -8.58 11.84
CA GLU A 131 16.59 -9.47 12.50
C GLU A 131 17.50 -10.18 11.49
N THR A 132 16.93 -10.70 10.40
CA THR A 132 17.67 -11.32 9.29
C THR A 132 18.55 -10.29 8.58
N LEU A 133 18.05 -9.06 8.36
CA LEU A 133 18.83 -7.99 7.75
C LEU A 133 20.00 -7.56 8.64
N MET A 134 19.77 -7.37 9.94
CA MET A 134 20.81 -7.03 10.91
C MET A 134 21.85 -8.14 11.05
N LYS A 135 21.42 -9.41 11.01
CA LYS A 135 22.31 -10.56 10.99
C LYS A 135 23.18 -10.56 9.73
N LEU A 136 22.59 -10.37 8.55
CA LEU A 136 23.32 -10.29 7.28
C LEU A 136 24.30 -9.12 7.26
N MET A 137 23.93 -7.95 7.82
CA MET A 137 24.84 -6.81 7.94
C MET A 137 26.03 -7.12 8.85
N LYS A 138 25.81 -7.79 9.99
CA LYS A 138 26.90 -8.18 10.91
C LYS A 138 27.81 -9.24 10.30
N GLU A 139 27.25 -10.24 9.62
CA GLU A 139 28.00 -11.35 9.03
C GLU A 139 28.88 -10.89 7.85
N ASN A 140 28.46 -9.87 7.10
CA ASN A 140 29.17 -9.38 5.90
C ASN A 140 29.85 -8.02 6.10
N TYR A 141 30.02 -7.58 7.36
CA TYR A 141 30.56 -6.25 7.70
C TYR A 141 31.97 -6.02 7.12
N TYR A 142 32.84 -7.02 7.16
CA TYR A 142 34.20 -6.91 6.64
C TYR A 142 34.25 -6.78 5.12
N ASP A 143 33.38 -7.51 4.40
CA ASP A 143 33.28 -7.40 2.95
C ASP A 143 32.75 -6.02 2.53
N TYR A 144 31.78 -5.47 3.28
CA TYR A 144 31.31 -4.10 3.07
C TYR A 144 32.42 -3.06 3.26
N ILE A 145 33.22 -3.15 4.33
CA ILE A 145 34.33 -2.20 4.58
C ILE A 145 35.37 -2.22 3.45
N ASN A 146 35.64 -3.39 2.88
CA ASN A 146 36.67 -3.55 1.85
C ASN A 146 36.17 -3.18 0.45
N ASN A 147 34.91 -3.50 0.11
CA ASN A 147 34.41 -3.44 -1.26
C ASN A 147 33.27 -2.42 -1.47
N GLY A 148 32.77 -1.80 -0.39
CA GLY A 148 31.59 -0.93 -0.41
C GLY A 148 30.26 -1.65 -0.68
N THR A 149 30.30 -2.97 -0.93
CA THR A 149 29.14 -3.82 -1.26
C THR A 149 29.38 -5.28 -0.83
N TYR A 150 28.32 -6.08 -0.72
CA TYR A 150 28.42 -7.55 -0.60
C TYR A 150 27.23 -8.25 -1.28
N GLU A 151 27.40 -9.54 -1.60
CA GLU A 151 26.35 -10.38 -2.22
C GLU A 151 25.38 -10.96 -1.18
N LEU A 152 24.10 -11.02 -1.52
CA LEU A 152 23.05 -11.59 -0.67
C LEU A 152 22.65 -12.99 -1.15
N ASP A 153 22.91 -14.02 -0.33
CA ASP A 153 22.41 -15.38 -0.57
C ASP A 153 21.18 -15.69 0.30
N TRP A 154 19.99 -15.59 -0.30
CA TRP A 154 18.73 -15.98 0.32
C TRP A 154 18.59 -17.52 0.29
N LYS A 155 19.21 -18.21 1.26
CA LYS A 155 19.42 -19.68 1.28
C LYS A 155 18.16 -20.58 1.27
N ASN A 156 16.95 -20.05 1.40
CA ASN A 156 15.71 -20.85 1.42
C ASN A 156 14.89 -20.68 0.14
N LYS A 157 15.34 -21.24 -0.97
CA LYS A 157 14.55 -21.26 -2.22
C LYS A 157 13.41 -22.28 -2.11
N THR A 158 12.23 -21.86 -1.65
CA THR A 158 10.99 -22.62 -1.87
C THR A 158 10.80 -22.86 -3.36
N SER A 159 10.39 -24.07 -3.77
CA SER A 159 10.22 -24.38 -5.19
C SER A 159 9.19 -23.44 -5.85
N GLN A 160 9.43 -23.07 -7.11
CA GLN A 160 8.54 -22.18 -7.86
C GLN A 160 7.08 -22.66 -7.86
N GLN A 161 6.87 -23.98 -7.91
CA GLN A 161 5.55 -24.61 -7.81
C GLN A 161 4.85 -24.30 -6.47
N LYS A 162 5.55 -24.44 -5.34
CA LYS A 162 5.01 -24.14 -4.00
C LYS A 162 4.66 -22.66 -3.87
N ASN A 163 5.48 -21.78 -4.43
CA ASN A 163 5.21 -20.35 -4.46
C ASN A 163 3.97 -19.98 -5.27
N ILE A 164 3.72 -20.66 -6.39
CA ILE A 164 2.50 -20.44 -7.20
C ILE A 164 1.25 -20.91 -6.44
N GLU A 165 1.28 -22.09 -5.81
CA GLU A 165 0.14 -22.60 -5.05
C GLU A 165 -0.17 -21.74 -3.82
N TYR A 166 0.85 -21.29 -3.10
CA TYR A 166 0.67 -20.38 -1.97
C TYR A 166 -0.01 -19.06 -2.40
N LYS A 167 0.42 -18.47 -3.53
CA LYS A 167 -0.20 -17.25 -4.08
C LYS A 167 -1.68 -17.44 -4.43
N LYS A 168 -2.09 -18.62 -4.91
CA LYS A 168 -3.51 -18.92 -5.18
C LYS A 168 -4.33 -18.92 -3.89
N ILE A 169 -3.78 -19.46 -2.80
CA ILE A 169 -4.42 -19.45 -1.47
C ILE A 169 -4.60 -18.00 -0.99
N LEU A 170 -3.53 -17.19 -1.06
CA LEU A 170 -3.59 -15.77 -0.69
C LEU A 170 -4.63 -15.01 -1.52
N PHE A 171 -4.63 -15.22 -2.84
CA PHE A 171 -5.61 -14.60 -3.74
C PHE A 171 -7.05 -14.93 -3.31
N LYS A 172 -7.34 -16.20 -3.00
CA LYS A 172 -8.69 -16.61 -2.58
C LYS A 172 -9.08 -16.03 -1.23
N LYS A 173 -8.15 -15.93 -0.28
CA LYS A 173 -8.35 -15.24 1.01
C LYS A 173 -8.71 -13.77 0.78
N THR A 174 -7.93 -13.05 -0.04
CA THR A 174 -8.18 -11.63 -0.33
C THR A 174 -9.47 -11.41 -1.12
N GLU A 175 -9.77 -12.27 -2.10
CA GLU A 175 -11.02 -12.20 -2.87
C GLU A 175 -12.25 -12.37 -1.96
N LYS A 176 -12.21 -13.35 -1.05
CA LYS A 176 -13.27 -13.57 -0.06
C LYS A 176 -13.44 -12.36 0.85
N TRP A 177 -12.34 -11.88 1.44
CA TRP A 177 -12.35 -10.69 2.30
C TRP A 177 -13.00 -9.49 1.58
N TRP A 178 -12.66 -9.27 0.31
CA TRP A 178 -13.24 -8.14 -0.44
C TRP A 178 -14.75 -8.28 -0.66
N LYS A 179 -15.25 -9.48 -0.97
CA LYS A 179 -16.70 -9.73 -1.14
C LYS A 179 -17.47 -9.39 0.14
N GLU A 180 -16.90 -9.68 1.29
CA GLU A 180 -17.49 -9.46 2.62
C GLU A 180 -17.44 -7.98 3.04
N ASN A 181 -16.37 -7.26 2.68
CA ASN A 181 -16.09 -5.92 3.21
C ASN A 181 -16.42 -4.76 2.25
N ARG A 182 -16.51 -4.99 0.93
CA ARG A 182 -16.62 -3.93 -0.10
C ARG A 182 -17.73 -2.89 0.12
N LYS A 183 -18.85 -3.26 0.75
CA LYS A 183 -19.99 -2.34 0.95
C LYS A 183 -19.75 -1.31 2.06
N LYS A 184 -18.91 -1.65 3.04
CA LYS A 184 -18.63 -0.84 4.22
C LYS A 184 -17.22 -0.24 4.18
N TRP A 185 -16.40 -0.70 3.26
CA TRP A 185 -15.01 -0.31 3.18
C TRP A 185 -14.87 1.16 2.76
N ASN A 186 -14.18 1.92 3.59
CA ASN A 186 -13.49 3.13 3.20
C ASN A 186 -12.15 3.18 3.95
N ARG A 187 -11.25 4.08 3.54
CA ARG A 187 -9.91 4.10 4.13
C ARG A 187 -9.91 4.47 5.61
N ILE A 188 -10.83 5.33 6.07
CA ILE A 188 -11.00 5.68 7.49
C ILE A 188 -11.45 4.46 8.29
N SER A 189 -12.44 3.70 7.81
CA SER A 189 -12.89 2.48 8.49
C SER A 189 -11.78 1.44 8.57
N ALA A 190 -10.95 1.34 7.53
CA ALA A 190 -9.80 0.44 7.50
C ALA A 190 -8.72 0.82 8.54
N ILE A 191 -8.43 2.12 8.69
CA ILE A 191 -7.55 2.64 9.76
C ILE A 191 -8.11 2.26 11.13
N LYS A 192 -9.38 2.56 11.39
CA LYS A 192 -10.04 2.26 12.67
C LYS A 192 -10.04 0.76 12.98
N GLU A 193 -10.24 -0.08 11.98
CA GLU A 193 -10.21 -1.54 12.13
C GLU A 193 -8.81 -2.04 12.47
N ALA A 194 -7.79 -1.55 11.77
CA ALA A 194 -6.40 -1.94 12.02
C ALA A 194 -5.91 -1.47 13.40
N LEU A 195 -6.27 -0.26 13.85
CA LEU A 195 -5.97 0.22 15.21
C LEU A 195 -6.66 -0.59 16.32
N LYS A 196 -7.74 -1.32 16.00
CA LYS A 196 -8.41 -2.23 16.96
C LYS A 196 -7.85 -3.65 16.88
N SER A 197 -6.93 -3.92 15.97
CA SER A 197 -6.35 -5.25 15.80
C SER A 197 -5.15 -5.46 16.73
N ASN A 198 -4.85 -6.72 17.02
CA ASN A 198 -3.62 -7.15 17.70
C ASN A 198 -2.54 -7.60 16.71
N ASN A 199 -2.65 -7.24 15.43
CA ASN A 199 -1.69 -7.64 14.40
C ASN A 199 -0.67 -6.51 14.18
N GLU A 200 0.60 -6.81 14.50
CA GLU A 200 1.73 -5.88 14.39
C GLU A 200 1.91 -5.29 12.98
N ASN A 201 1.79 -6.10 11.92
CA ASN A 201 1.91 -5.60 10.54
C ASN A 201 0.83 -4.58 10.19
N ARG A 202 -0.42 -4.83 10.62
CA ARG A 202 -1.54 -3.91 10.39
C ARG A 202 -1.32 -2.59 11.12
N LEU A 203 -0.86 -2.65 12.37
CA LEU A 203 -0.54 -1.48 13.17
C LEU A 203 0.62 -0.69 12.56
N SER A 204 1.70 -1.38 12.18
CA SER A 204 2.86 -0.78 11.51
C SER A 204 2.46 -0.04 10.24
N ASN A 205 1.65 -0.67 9.37
CA ASN A 205 1.16 -0.04 8.13
C ASN A 205 0.29 1.20 8.41
N VAL A 206 -0.58 1.15 9.43
CA VAL A 206 -1.38 2.32 9.82
C VAL A 206 -0.50 3.46 10.31
N PHE A 207 0.43 3.22 11.23
CA PHE A 207 1.28 4.28 11.76
C PHE A 207 2.21 4.85 10.69
N GLN A 208 2.76 4.00 9.81
CA GLN A 208 3.54 4.45 8.67
C GLN A 208 2.72 5.39 7.77
N TYR A 209 1.45 5.05 7.50
CA TYR A 209 0.57 5.90 6.71
C TYR A 209 0.17 7.19 7.43
N LEU A 210 -0.20 7.13 8.70
CA LEU A 210 -0.60 8.31 9.46
C LEU A 210 0.55 9.32 9.62
N ARG A 211 1.80 8.85 9.74
CA ARG A 211 2.99 9.70 9.90
C ARG A 211 3.62 10.14 8.59
N PHE A 212 3.66 9.26 7.58
CA PHE A 212 4.45 9.48 6.35
C PHE A 212 3.64 9.33 5.06
N GLY A 213 2.33 9.11 5.16
CA GLY A 213 1.44 8.95 4.02
C GLY A 213 1.49 10.17 3.09
N ASN A 214 1.52 9.89 1.79
CA ASN A 214 1.53 10.92 0.75
C ASN A 214 0.32 10.81 -0.19
N SER A 215 -0.57 9.86 0.04
CA SER A 215 -1.82 9.68 -0.69
C SER A 215 -2.99 10.10 0.19
N LYS A 216 -4.00 10.72 -0.43
CA LYS A 216 -5.16 11.24 0.31
C LYS A 216 -5.96 10.13 1.00
N CYS A 217 -6.59 10.47 2.12
CA CYS A 217 -7.64 9.68 2.76
C CYS A 217 -8.95 10.46 2.64
N ASP A 218 -9.89 9.99 1.82
CA ASP A 218 -11.09 10.77 1.49
C ASP A 218 -11.93 10.97 2.77
N ASN A 219 -12.30 12.22 3.04
CA ASN A 219 -13.04 12.66 4.23
C ASN A 219 -12.30 12.57 5.57
N LEU A 220 -11.00 12.26 5.58
CA LEU A 220 -10.21 12.32 6.81
C LEU A 220 -9.86 13.77 7.11
N THR A 221 -10.74 14.50 7.81
CA THR A 221 -10.43 15.85 8.29
C THR A 221 -9.64 15.79 9.59
N LYS A 222 -9.03 16.91 9.99
CA LYS A 222 -8.40 17.04 11.31
C LYS A 222 -9.39 16.74 12.44
N GLU A 223 -10.65 17.16 12.30
CA GLU A 223 -11.70 16.88 13.28
C GLU A 223 -12.00 15.37 13.39
N ILE A 224 -12.15 14.68 12.25
CA ILE A 224 -12.36 13.22 12.24
C ILE A 224 -11.17 12.50 12.87
N TYR A 225 -9.94 12.93 12.57
CA TYR A 225 -8.75 12.38 13.21
C TYR A 225 -8.81 12.51 14.74
N LEU A 226 -9.01 13.72 15.24
CA LEU A 226 -9.03 14.00 16.68
C LEU A 226 -10.18 13.30 17.41
N LYS A 227 -11.36 13.20 16.79
CA LYS A 227 -12.56 12.62 17.42
C LYS A 227 -12.66 11.10 17.29
N GLU A 228 -12.13 10.51 16.21
CA GLU A 228 -12.37 9.10 15.91
C GLU A 228 -11.12 8.23 15.84
N ILE A 229 -9.95 8.79 15.51
CA ILE A 229 -8.70 8.04 15.31
C ILE A 229 -7.78 8.16 16.52
N GLU A 230 -7.50 9.38 16.98
CA GLU A 230 -6.62 9.62 18.12
C GLU A 230 -7.08 8.89 19.40
N PRO A 231 -8.37 8.82 19.76
CA PRO A 231 -8.81 8.04 20.93
C PRO A 231 -8.46 6.55 20.82
N LEU A 232 -8.45 5.97 19.61
CA LEU A 232 -8.04 4.58 19.41
C LEU A 232 -6.52 4.40 19.61
N ILE A 233 -5.73 5.39 19.20
CA ILE A 233 -4.27 5.42 19.43
C ILE A 233 -3.97 5.51 20.93
N LEU A 234 -4.72 6.33 21.67
CA LEU A 234 -4.59 6.43 23.12
C LEU A 234 -4.94 5.12 23.83
N VAL A 235 -6.00 4.42 23.40
CA VAL A 235 -6.31 3.08 23.93
C VAL A 235 -5.19 2.08 23.61
N LEU A 236 -4.64 2.12 22.38
CA LEU A 236 -3.51 1.27 21.99
C LEU A 236 -2.26 1.55 22.81
N LYS A 237 -1.99 2.80 23.17
CA LYS A 237 -0.83 3.19 23.98
C LYS A 237 -0.76 2.40 25.29
N GLU A 238 -1.91 2.19 25.92
CA GLU A 238 -2.00 1.46 27.20
C GLU A 238 -1.98 -0.06 27.01
N ALA A 239 -2.50 -0.58 25.89
CA ALA A 239 -2.72 -2.01 25.67
C ALA A 239 -1.63 -2.72 24.85
N ASN A 240 -0.84 -1.99 24.06
CA ASN A 240 0.11 -2.56 23.11
C ASN A 240 1.45 -2.89 23.76
N THR A 241 2.06 -4.02 23.42
CA THR A 241 3.35 -4.46 23.99
C THR A 241 4.50 -4.47 22.98
N TYR A 242 4.24 -4.20 21.69
CA TYR A 242 5.26 -4.15 20.64
C TYR A 242 6.09 -2.86 20.77
N PRO A 243 7.40 -2.95 21.05
CA PRO A 243 8.23 -1.76 21.30
C PRO A 243 8.26 -0.79 20.12
N GLU A 244 8.33 -1.30 18.89
CA GLU A 244 8.34 -0.47 17.69
C GLU A 244 7.03 0.30 17.53
N ILE A 245 5.89 -0.35 17.75
CA ILE A 245 4.57 0.30 17.68
C ILE A 245 4.42 1.34 18.80
N GLN A 246 4.91 1.04 20.00
CA GLN A 246 4.92 2.00 21.11
C GLN A 246 5.70 3.27 20.77
N GLU A 247 6.83 3.14 20.06
CA GLU A 247 7.59 4.29 19.59
C GLU A 247 6.82 5.09 18.53
N GLN A 248 6.18 4.41 17.57
CA GLN A 248 5.32 5.08 16.59
C GLN A 248 4.15 5.83 17.24
N ILE A 249 3.54 5.27 18.30
CA ILE A 249 2.46 5.90 19.06
C ILE A 249 2.95 7.20 19.73
N LYS A 250 4.12 7.19 20.37
CA LYS A 250 4.67 8.40 20.99
C LYS A 250 4.88 9.50 19.95
N LEU A 251 5.51 9.15 18.82
CA LEU A 251 5.87 10.10 17.78
C LEU A 251 4.64 10.72 17.09
N ILE A 252 3.58 9.94 16.85
CA ILE A 252 2.36 10.53 16.24
C ILE A 252 1.60 11.44 17.21
N LEU A 253 1.63 11.13 18.51
CA LEU A 253 1.01 11.98 19.54
C LEU A 253 1.80 13.27 19.80
N SER A 254 3.12 13.30 19.50
CA SER A 254 3.94 14.53 19.58
C SER A 254 3.90 15.37 18.31
N ASP A 255 4.04 14.75 17.13
CA ASP A 255 4.31 15.44 15.87
C ASP A 255 3.03 15.75 15.08
N SER A 256 1.90 15.18 15.49
CA SER A 256 0.60 15.15 14.82
C SER A 256 0.55 14.32 13.53
N VAL A 257 -0.67 14.03 13.07
CA VAL A 257 -0.92 13.30 11.81
C VAL A 257 -0.42 14.08 10.59
N ASN A 258 0.09 13.37 9.58
CA ASN A 258 0.61 13.97 8.36
C ASN A 258 -0.47 14.81 7.63
N SER A 259 -0.20 16.09 7.41
CA SER A 259 -1.16 17.00 6.78
C SER A 259 -1.51 16.62 5.33
N LYS A 260 -0.67 15.86 4.63
CA LYS A 260 -0.91 15.42 3.25
C LYS A 260 -2.02 14.37 3.13
N ILE A 261 -2.30 13.63 4.19
CA ILE A 261 -3.38 12.63 4.17
C ILE A 261 -4.73 13.22 4.57
N LEU A 262 -4.73 14.45 5.13
CA LEU A 262 -5.94 15.13 5.56
C LEU A 262 -6.69 15.74 4.36
N ASP A 263 -7.99 15.53 4.33
CA ASP A 263 -8.90 16.14 3.35
C ASP A 263 -9.21 17.58 3.79
N ASN A 264 -8.36 18.53 3.38
CA ASN A 264 -8.47 19.95 3.71
C ASN A 264 -9.52 20.67 2.84
N LYS A 265 -10.70 20.09 2.65
CA LYS A 265 -11.83 20.80 2.04
C LYS A 265 -12.22 21.96 2.96
N ILE A 266 -11.79 23.16 2.58
CA ILE A 266 -12.31 24.44 3.05
C ILE A 266 -13.66 24.66 2.38
#